data_AF-A0A6A4GTR1-F1
#
_entry.id   AF-A0A6A4GTR1-F1
#
_cell.length_a   1.000
_cell.length_b   1.000
_cell.length_c   1.000
_cell.angle_alpha   90.00
_cell.angle_beta   90.00
_cell.angle_gamma   90.00
#
_symmetry.space_group_name_H-M   'P 1'
#
loop_
_entity.id
_entity.type
_entity.pdbx_description
1 polymer ?
#
loop_
_entity_poly.entity_id
_entity_poly.type
_entity_poly.pdbx_seq_one_letter_code
_entity_poly.pdbx_strand_id
1 'polypeptide(L)'
;PLSRLSFAVDPTVYYLLGQLEYYLSPQNMAQDFFLRQQMDSHGWIPIPLLASFNRIRQVTTDESFVRDVLNLSTVVEVKQAMVRMKDRGDWERFVLPGVQEQTQTQTMDGDGDGERDMDMEIDDDDEEGEEEEEEEEEEDVVFVMGQE
;
A
#
# COMPACT_ATOMS: atom_id res chain seq x y z
N PRO A 1 -9.49 -2.93 11.32
CA PRO A 1 -9.27 -4.20 10.57
C PRO A 1 -10.63 -4.84 10.29
N LEU A 2 -10.76 -5.45 9.10
CA LEU A 2 -11.90 -6.25 8.69
C LEU A 2 -11.94 -7.59 9.44
N SER A 3 -10.77 -8.13 9.80
CA SER A 3 -10.70 -9.37 10.58
C SER A 3 -11.10 -9.16 12.03
N ARG A 4 -12.05 -9.98 12.50
CA ARG A 4 -12.41 -10.04 13.92
C ARG A 4 -11.40 -10.90 14.66
N LEU A 5 -10.56 -10.25 15.46
CA LEU A 5 -9.57 -10.91 16.31
C LEU A 5 -10.24 -11.37 17.62
N SER A 6 -10.01 -12.62 18.01
CA SER A 6 -10.62 -13.24 19.20
C SER A 6 -9.80 -13.04 20.48
N PHE A 7 -8.68 -12.35 20.40
CA PHE A 7 -7.73 -12.12 21.48
C PHE A 7 -7.28 -10.66 21.51
N ALA A 8 -6.81 -10.20 22.67
CA ALA A 8 -6.26 -8.86 22.81
C ALA A 8 -4.95 -8.75 22.00
N VAL A 9 -4.92 -7.83 21.05
CA VAL A 9 -3.74 -7.49 20.26
C VAL A 9 -3.21 -6.12 20.65
N ASP A 10 -1.91 -5.92 20.46
CA ASP A 10 -1.29 -4.62 20.60
C ASP A 10 -1.95 -3.59 19.66
N PRO A 11 -2.15 -2.33 20.09
CA PRO A 11 -2.73 -1.28 19.25
C PRO A 11 -2.00 -1.11 17.91
N THR A 12 -0.67 -1.27 17.91
CA THR A 12 0.17 -1.17 16.72
C THR A 12 -0.15 -2.29 15.72
N VAL A 13 -0.29 -3.53 16.22
CA VAL A 13 -0.67 -4.69 15.41
C VAL A 13 -2.07 -4.51 14.83
N TYR A 14 -3.00 -4.02 15.64
CA TYR A 14 -4.37 -3.76 15.21
C TYR A 14 -4.46 -2.72 14.09
N TYR A 15 -3.70 -1.63 14.23
CA TYR A 15 -3.59 -0.58 13.21
C TYR A 15 -2.95 -1.12 11.93
N LEU A 16 -1.80 -1.79 12.04
CA LEU A 16 -1.07 -2.34 10.91
C LEU A 16 -1.91 -3.36 10.13
N LEU A 17 -2.60 -4.26 10.83
CA LEU A 17 -3.54 -5.21 10.21
C LEU A 17 -4.63 -4.47 9.44
N GLY A 18 -5.19 -3.41 10.00
CA GLY A 18 -6.19 -2.59 9.33
C GLY A 18 -5.67 -1.94 8.05
N GLN A 19 -4.46 -1.38 8.06
CA GLN A 19 -3.84 -0.78 6.88
C GLN A 19 -3.61 -1.82 5.79
N LEU A 20 -3.06 -2.98 6.14
CA LEU A 20 -2.78 -4.06 5.19
C LEU A 20 -4.07 -4.59 4.54
N GLU A 21 -5.12 -4.80 5.34
CA GLU A 21 -6.43 -5.24 4.84
C GLU A 21 -7.10 -4.17 3.97
N TYR A 22 -6.88 -2.89 4.24
CA TYR A 22 -7.36 -1.80 3.42
C TYR A 22 -6.69 -1.78 2.04
N TYR A 23 -5.36 -1.89 1.97
CA TYR A 23 -4.64 -1.97 0.69
C TYR A 23 -5.13 -3.16 -0.15
N LEU A 24 -5.41 -4.28 0.50
CA LEU A 24 -5.92 -5.50 -0.12
C LEU A 24 -7.45 -5.53 -0.24
N SER A 25 -8.14 -4.44 0.05
CA SER A 25 -9.60 -4.39 -0.05
C SER A 25 -10.06 -4.32 -1.51
N PRO A 26 -11.24 -4.87 -1.87
CA PRO A 26 -11.76 -4.78 -3.23
C PRO A 26 -11.93 -3.33 -3.73
N GLN A 27 -12.20 -2.40 -2.81
CA GLN A 27 -12.36 -0.97 -3.10
C GLN A 27 -11.03 -0.35 -3.52
N ASN A 28 -9.97 -0.56 -2.73
CA ASN A 28 -8.64 -0.08 -3.08
C ASN A 28 -8.15 -0.74 -4.38
N MET A 29 -8.30 -2.06 -4.50
CA MET A 29 -7.89 -2.82 -5.68
C MET A 29 -8.55 -2.36 -6.97
N ALA A 30 -9.80 -1.90 -6.92
CA ALA A 30 -10.46 -1.38 -8.11
C ALA A 30 -9.85 -0.08 -8.64
N GLN A 31 -9.29 0.75 -7.74
CA GLN A 31 -8.75 2.07 -8.07
C GLN A 31 -7.22 2.06 -8.23
N ASP A 32 -6.53 1.21 -7.46
CA ASP A 32 -5.09 1.19 -7.37
C ASP A 32 -4.46 0.34 -8.49
N PHE A 33 -4.18 1.00 -9.62
CA PHE A 33 -3.53 0.35 -10.76
C PHE A 33 -2.11 -0.11 -10.45
N PHE A 34 -1.40 0.56 -9.54
CA PHE A 34 -0.04 0.18 -9.17
C PHE A 34 -0.04 -1.18 -8.48
N LEU A 35 -0.93 -1.38 -7.50
CA LEU A 35 -1.07 -2.68 -6.84
C LEU A 35 -1.46 -3.79 -7.81
N ARG A 36 -2.34 -3.49 -8.77
CA ARG A 36 -2.78 -4.44 -9.80
C ARG A 36 -1.66 -4.85 -10.75
N GLN A 37 -0.76 -3.94 -11.10
CA GLN A 37 0.42 -4.27 -11.91
C GLN A 37 1.39 -5.19 -11.18
N GLN A 38 1.42 -5.13 -9.85
CA GLN A 38 2.28 -5.96 -9.02
C GLN A 38 1.66 -7.32 -8.68
N MET A 39 0.40 -7.57 -9.08
CA MET A 39 -0.22 -8.89 -8.96
C MET A 39 0.28 -9.85 -10.03
N ASP A 40 0.65 -11.05 -9.59
CA ASP A 40 0.90 -12.18 -10.48
C ASP A 40 -0.41 -12.64 -11.17
N SER A 41 -0.28 -13.46 -12.21
CA SER A 41 -1.36 -14.22 -12.85
C SER A 41 -2.31 -14.94 -11.88
N HIS A 42 -1.85 -15.27 -10.68
CA HIS A 42 -2.63 -15.94 -9.62
C HIS A 42 -3.09 -14.99 -8.50
N GLY A 43 -2.93 -13.67 -8.67
CA GLY A 43 -3.31 -12.63 -7.71
C GLY A 43 -2.34 -12.44 -6.54
N TRP A 44 -1.15 -13.06 -6.58
CA TRP A 44 -0.16 -12.93 -5.50
C TRP A 44 0.60 -11.60 -5.61
N ILE A 45 0.82 -10.96 -4.46
CA ILE A 45 1.56 -9.72 -4.30
C ILE A 45 2.72 -9.98 -3.33
N PRO A 46 3.94 -9.51 -3.62
CA PRO A 46 5.06 -9.65 -2.70
C PRO A 46 4.86 -8.83 -1.42
N ILE A 47 5.08 -9.45 -0.25
CA ILE A 47 5.03 -8.78 1.05
C ILE A 47 6.04 -7.62 1.16
N PRO A 48 7.29 -7.73 0.63
CA PRO A 48 8.23 -6.61 0.61
C PRO A 48 7.68 -5.34 -0.05
N LEU A 49 6.84 -5.49 -1.08
CA LEU A 49 6.18 -4.35 -1.72
C LEU A 49 5.22 -3.66 -0.74
N LEU A 50 4.37 -4.41 -0.04
CA LEU A 50 3.48 -3.83 0.96
C LEU A 50 4.26 -3.17 2.10
N ALA A 51 5.36 -3.79 2.53
CA ALA A 51 6.26 -3.25 3.55
C ALA A 51 6.92 -1.93 3.11
N SER A 52 7.02 -1.67 1.79
CA SER A 52 7.57 -0.43 1.24
C SER A 52 6.61 0.77 1.25
N PHE A 53 5.32 0.57 1.52
CA PHE A 53 4.34 1.65 1.52
C PHE A 53 4.54 2.61 2.69
N ASN A 54 4.36 3.91 2.45
CA ASN A 54 4.63 4.96 3.44
C ASN A 54 3.93 4.71 4.78
N ARG A 55 2.64 4.34 4.77
CA ARG A 55 1.87 4.06 6.00
C ARG A 55 2.35 2.82 6.75
N ILE A 56 2.91 1.83 6.04
CA ILE A 56 3.46 0.62 6.64
C ILE A 56 4.86 0.91 7.20
N ARG A 57 5.70 1.61 6.44
CA ARG A 57 7.06 2.03 6.82
C ARG A 57 7.10 2.91 8.05
N GLN A 58 6.06 3.73 8.26
CA GLN A 58 5.92 4.55 9.46
C GLN A 58 5.67 3.71 10.73
N VAL A 59 5.12 2.50 10.58
CA VAL A 59 4.86 1.58 11.69
C VAL A 59 6.02 0.62 11.90
N THR A 60 6.55 0.06 10.81
CA THR A 60 7.61 -0.95 10.86
C THR A 60 8.38 -1.01 9.54
N THR A 61 9.66 -1.35 9.62
CA THR A 61 10.49 -1.72 8.47
C THR A 61 10.79 -3.22 8.41
N ASP A 62 10.26 -4.00 9.37
CA ASP A 62 10.50 -5.43 9.47
C ASP A 62 9.46 -6.22 8.66
N GLU A 63 9.90 -6.83 7.56
CA GLU A 63 9.06 -7.63 6.67
C GLU A 63 8.52 -8.90 7.34
N SER A 64 9.27 -9.49 8.28
CA SER A 64 8.83 -10.69 9.00
C SER A 64 7.66 -10.35 9.91
N PHE A 65 7.71 -9.20 10.57
CA PHE A 65 6.62 -8.69 11.38
C PHE A 65 5.38 -8.39 10.53
N VAL A 66 5.53 -7.75 9.36
CA VAL A 66 4.41 -7.53 8.43
C VAL A 66 3.77 -8.86 8.04
N ARG A 67 4.57 -9.89 7.71
CA ARG A 67 4.07 -11.22 7.40
C ARG A 67 3.32 -11.84 8.58
N ASP A 68 3.85 -11.72 9.80
CA ASP A 68 3.22 -12.28 11.00
C ASP A 68 1.87 -11.60 11.28
N VAL A 69 1.77 -10.29 11.08
CA VAL A 69 0.50 -9.56 11.17
C VAL A 69 -0.49 -9.97 10.08
N LEU A 70 -0.03 -10.15 8.83
CA LEU A 70 -0.89 -10.67 7.74
C LEU A 70 -1.45 -12.06 8.05
N ASN A 71 -0.71 -12.92 8.76
CA ASN A 71 -1.20 -14.24 9.18
C ASN A 71 -2.36 -14.17 10.19
N LEU A 72 -2.55 -13.03 10.87
CA LEU A 72 -3.70 -12.81 11.74
C LEU A 72 -4.98 -12.48 10.96
N SER A 73 -4.84 -12.10 9.69
CA SER A 73 -5.97 -11.75 8.85
C SER A 73 -6.74 -13.00 8.41
N THR A 74 -8.07 -12.87 8.42
CA THR A 74 -9.02 -13.87 7.94
C THR A 74 -9.46 -13.65 6.49
N VAL A 75 -9.17 -12.46 5.94
CA VAL A 75 -9.58 -12.01 4.60
C VAL A 75 -8.46 -12.14 3.56
N VAL A 76 -7.22 -12.36 3.98
CA VAL A 76 -6.09 -12.62 3.09
C VAL A 76 -5.50 -14.01 3.30
N GLU A 77 -4.75 -14.47 2.31
CA GLU A 77 -3.98 -15.71 2.33
C GLU A 77 -2.50 -15.35 2.18
N VAL A 78 -1.66 -15.91 3.07
CA VAL A 78 -0.22 -15.68 3.07
C VAL A 78 0.49 -16.98 2.68
N LYS A 79 1.41 -16.89 1.73
CA LYS A 79 2.25 -18.02 1.30
C LYS A 79 3.70 -17.56 1.17
N GLN A 80 4.56 -18.03 2.07
CA GLN A 80 5.98 -17.68 2.12
C GLN A 80 6.19 -16.16 2.27
N ALA A 81 6.55 -15.47 1.18
CA ALA A 81 6.77 -14.03 1.11
C ALA A 81 5.73 -13.32 0.22
N MET A 82 4.63 -14.00 -0.12
CA MET A 82 3.56 -13.50 -0.97
C MET A 82 2.24 -13.47 -0.20
N VAL A 83 1.38 -12.54 -0.56
CA VAL A 83 0.03 -12.40 -0.01
C VAL A 83 -0.99 -12.22 -1.14
N ARG A 84 -2.21 -12.69 -0.92
CA ARG A 84 -3.33 -12.55 -1.85
C ARG A 84 -4.64 -12.40 -1.08
N MET A 85 -5.65 -11.77 -1.69
CA MET A 85 -7.01 -11.82 -1.16
C MET A 85 -7.54 -13.26 -1.12
N LYS A 86 -8.24 -13.64 -0.05
CA LYS A 86 -8.73 -15.01 0.12
C LYS A 86 -9.91 -15.33 -0.80
N ASP A 87 -10.75 -14.34 -1.12
CA ASP A 87 -11.91 -14.53 -1.97
C ASP A 87 -11.50 -14.61 -3.45
N ARG A 88 -11.77 -15.77 -4.07
CA ARG A 88 -11.44 -16.04 -5.48
C ARG A 88 -12.12 -15.08 -6.45
N GLY A 89 -13.36 -14.70 -6.16
CA GLY A 89 -14.11 -13.79 -7.00
C GLY A 89 -13.52 -12.37 -6.99
N ASP A 90 -12.86 -11.97 -5.91
CA ASP A 90 -12.31 -10.62 -5.76
C ASP A 90 -10.93 -10.46 -6.40
N TRP A 91 -9.97 -11.37 -6.26
CA TRP A 91 -8.65 -11.14 -6.89
C TRP A 91 -8.62 -11.41 -8.39
N GLU A 92 -9.35 -12.41 -8.90
CA GLU A 92 -9.32 -12.82 -10.32
C GLU A 92 -9.70 -11.68 -11.28
N ARG A 93 -10.62 -10.80 -10.87
CA ARG A 93 -11.08 -9.65 -11.68
C ARG A 93 -10.04 -8.52 -11.77
N PHE A 94 -9.07 -8.48 -10.86
CA PHE A 94 -8.08 -7.41 -10.77
C PHE A 94 -6.75 -7.77 -11.45
N VAL A 95 -6.50 -9.06 -11.70
CA VAL A 95 -5.35 -9.55 -12.47
C VAL A 95 -5.43 -9.00 -13.90
N LEU A 96 -4.35 -8.38 -14.35
CA LEU A 96 -4.27 -7.79 -15.69
C LEU A 96 -3.96 -8.89 -16.73
N PRO A 97 -4.70 -8.96 -17.85
CA PRO A 97 -4.38 -9.88 -18.93
C PRO A 97 -3.07 -9.46 -19.59
N GLY A 98 -2.02 -10.26 -19.44
CA GLY A 98 -0.71 -10.01 -20.07
C GLY A 98 0.43 -9.63 -19.13
N VAL A 99 0.28 -9.82 -17.81
CA VAL A 99 1.42 -9.73 -16.87
C VAL A 99 2.39 -10.87 -17.18
N GLN A 100 3.32 -10.62 -18.11
CA GLN A 100 4.55 -11.37 -18.21
C GLN A 100 5.44 -10.87 -17.08
N GLU A 101 5.77 -11.77 -16.15
CA GLU A 101 6.72 -11.66 -15.04
C GLU A 101 7.85 -10.63 -15.27
N GLN A 102 7.58 -9.34 -15.01
CA GLN A 102 8.59 -8.28 -15.12
C GLN A 102 9.42 -8.28 -13.83
N THR A 103 10.30 -9.25 -13.71
CA THR A 103 11.42 -9.16 -12.77
C THR A 103 12.28 -7.98 -13.19
N GLN A 104 12.26 -6.93 -12.37
CA GLN A 104 13.05 -5.72 -12.52
C GLN A 104 14.55 -6.09 -12.59
N THR A 105 15.12 -6.12 -13.80
CA THR A 105 16.57 -6.08 -13.99
C THR A 105 16.90 -4.68 -14.49
N GLN A 106 17.38 -3.85 -13.57
CA GLN A 106 17.98 -2.55 -13.88
C GLN A 106 19.12 -2.73 -14.89
N THR A 107 19.05 -1.93 -15.94
CA THR A 107 20.00 -1.76 -17.04
C THR A 107 21.18 -0.88 -16.62
N MET A 108 22.41 -1.26 -16.99
CA MET A 108 23.65 -0.44 -17.14
C MET A 108 24.77 -1.45 -17.54
N ASP A 109 25.58 -1.34 -18.59
CA ASP A 109 26.01 -0.21 -19.42
C ASP A 109 26.39 -0.71 -20.83
N GLY A 110 26.05 0.07 -21.85
CA GLY A 110 26.57 -0.06 -23.21
C GLY A 110 26.93 1.32 -23.75
N ASP A 111 28.23 1.52 -23.99
CA ASP A 111 28.89 2.60 -24.73
C ASP A 111 28.05 3.14 -25.92
N GLY A 112 27.97 4.47 -26.04
CA GLY A 112 27.40 5.13 -27.21
C GLY A 112 27.30 6.64 -27.06
N ASP A 113 28.36 7.32 -27.49
CA ASP A 113 28.53 8.75 -27.73
C ASP A 113 27.33 9.49 -28.34
N GLY A 114 27.13 10.74 -27.91
CA GLY A 114 26.07 11.60 -28.44
C GLY A 114 26.00 12.96 -27.76
N GLU A 115 27.04 13.78 -27.96
CA GLU A 115 27.06 15.21 -27.64
C GLU A 115 25.87 15.94 -28.29
N ARG A 116 25.05 16.65 -27.48
CA ARG A 116 24.35 17.88 -27.89
C ARG A 116 24.17 18.80 -26.69
N ASP A 117 25.00 19.84 -26.66
CA ASP A 117 24.75 21.10 -25.98
C ASP A 117 23.42 21.70 -26.43
N MET A 118 22.54 22.01 -25.47
CA MET A 118 21.64 23.16 -25.57
C MET A 118 21.57 23.81 -24.19
N ASP A 119 22.13 25.01 -24.14
CA ASP A 119 21.89 25.98 -23.09
C ASP A 119 20.42 26.40 -23.10
N MET A 120 19.82 26.44 -21.92
CA MET A 120 18.63 27.24 -21.70
C MET A 120 18.73 27.80 -20.29
N GLU A 121 19.35 28.97 -20.21
CA GLU A 121 19.25 29.86 -19.07
C GLU A 121 17.80 30.37 -19.02
N ILE A 122 17.10 30.05 -17.93
CA ILE A 122 15.83 30.70 -17.55
C ILE A 122 16.07 31.28 -16.17
N ASP A 123 16.06 32.62 -16.16
CA ASP A 123 16.11 33.51 -15.00
C ASP A 123 14.90 33.32 -14.07
N ASP A 124 15.17 33.67 -12.81
CA ASP A 124 14.27 33.87 -11.67
C ASP A 124 12.86 34.39 -11.99
N ASP A 125 11.87 33.78 -11.35
CA ASP A 125 10.78 34.54 -10.70
C ASP A 125 10.25 33.72 -9.51
N ASP A 126 10.58 34.22 -8.31
CA ASP A 126 9.85 34.10 -7.05
C ASP A 126 8.33 34.16 -7.27
N GLU A 127 7.55 33.31 -6.60
CA GLU A 127 6.41 33.75 -5.78
C GLU A 127 5.84 32.54 -5.01
N GLU A 128 5.82 32.67 -3.68
CA GLU A 128 5.22 31.74 -2.73
C GLU A 128 3.70 31.61 -2.95
N GLY A 129 3.18 30.39 -2.86
CA GLY A 129 1.75 30.09 -2.85
C GLY A 129 1.43 29.18 -1.68
N GLU A 130 0.70 29.75 -0.72
CA GLU A 130 0.33 29.21 0.59
C GLU A 130 -0.45 27.87 0.47
N GLU A 131 -0.04 26.87 1.25
CA GLU A 131 -0.82 25.64 1.44
C GLU A 131 -1.93 25.92 2.47
N GLU A 132 -3.19 25.98 2.02
CA GLU A 132 -4.35 25.97 2.91
C GLU A 132 -4.54 24.55 3.48
N GLU A 133 -4.26 24.38 4.77
CA GLU A 133 -4.62 23.20 5.55
C GLU A 133 -6.12 23.22 5.84
N GLU A 134 -6.91 22.48 5.06
CA GLU A 134 -8.26 22.05 5.46
C GLU A 134 -8.17 20.64 6.08
N GLU A 135 -8.22 20.52 7.41
CA GLU A 135 -8.70 19.28 8.05
C GLU A 135 -9.63 19.60 9.24
N GLU A 136 -10.92 19.46 8.94
CA GLU A 136 -11.98 18.75 9.67
C GLU A 136 -12.27 19.09 11.15
N GLU A 137 -13.48 19.59 11.35
CA GLU A 137 -14.17 19.75 12.63
C GLU A 137 -14.26 18.41 13.38
N GLU A 138 -13.56 18.28 14.51
CA GLU A 138 -13.89 17.25 15.50
C GLU A 138 -15.23 17.61 16.15
N GLU A 139 -16.32 17.01 15.67
CA GLU A 139 -17.59 17.00 16.39
C GLU A 139 -17.43 16.21 17.71
N ASP A 140 -17.26 16.94 18.81
CA ASP A 140 -17.37 16.42 20.17
C ASP A 140 -18.80 15.89 20.40
N VAL A 141 -19.00 14.58 20.18
CA VAL A 141 -20.25 13.89 20.52
C VAL A 141 -20.36 13.80 22.04
N VAL A 142 -21.10 14.75 22.64
CA VAL A 142 -21.47 14.74 24.05
C VAL A 142 -22.38 13.55 24.36
N PHE A 143 -21.80 12.45 24.85
CA PHE A 143 -22.57 11.36 25.45
C PHE A 143 -23.01 11.75 26.86
N VAL A 144 -24.23 12.28 26.97
CA VAL A 144 -24.97 12.33 28.23
C VAL A 144 -25.48 10.93 28.54
N MET A 145 -24.81 10.20 29.44
CA MET A 145 -25.46 9.23 30.32
C MET A 145 -25.22 9.71 31.75
N GLY A 146 -26.19 10.29 32.45
CA GLY A 146 -27.58 9.87 32.52
C GLY A 146 -27.68 8.67 33.45
N GLN A 147 -27.71 8.97 34.75
CA GLN A 147 -28.30 8.22 35.89
C GLN A 147 -28.62 6.73 35.69
N GLU A 148 -28.05 5.90 36.57
CA GLU A 148 -28.82 5.35 37.70
C GLU A 148 -27.92 5.08 38.92
#